data_AF-A0A4V1UJI9-F1
#
_entry.id   AF-A0A4V1UJI9-F1
#
_cell.length_a   1.000
_cell.length_b   1.000
_cell.length_c   1.000
_cell.angle_alpha   90.00
_cell.angle_beta   90.00
_cell.angle_gamma   90.00
#
_symmetry.space_group_name_H-M   'P 1'
#
loop_
_entity.id
_entity.type
_entity.pdbx_description
1 polymer ?
#
loop_
_entity_poly.entity_id
_entity_poly.type
_entity_poly.pdbx_seq_one_letter_code
_entity_poly.pdbx_strand_id
1 'polypeptide(L)'
;MLRLFTALTLPPDVGDTLKRRQSGLPGARWRPLDALHVTLSFYGDTDERRADDLASELARVAGAPFEIALKGVGCFGDDHRSHTLWAGVETPNDRLSVLAGRCKSAGERAGIGMQARTY
;
A
#
# COMPACT_ATOMS: atom_id res chain seq x y z
N MET A 1 -12.12 -9.95 -14.08
CA MET A 1 -11.07 -10.31 -13.10
C MET A 1 -10.50 -9.02 -12.54
N LEU A 2 -10.60 -8.84 -11.23
CA LEU A 2 -10.19 -7.61 -10.54
C LEU A 2 -8.88 -7.88 -9.80
N ARG A 3 -7.92 -6.96 -9.90
CA ARG A 3 -6.70 -7.04 -9.09
C ARG A 3 -6.82 -6.04 -7.94
N LEU A 4 -6.94 -6.55 -6.71
CA LEU A 4 -7.30 -5.72 -5.56
C LEU A 4 -6.17 -5.63 -4.53
N PHE A 5 -6.15 -4.49 -3.85
CA PHE A 5 -5.34 -4.22 -2.66
C PHE A 5 -6.06 -3.17 -1.81
N THR A 6 -5.68 -3.05 -0.54
CA THR A 6 -6.09 -1.96 0.36
C THR A 6 -4.90 -1.08 0.66
N ALA A 7 -5.13 0.23 0.78
CA ALA A 7 -4.09 1.19 1.04
C ALA A 7 -4.62 2.41 1.79
N LEU A 8 -3.70 3.12 2.45
CA LEU A 8 -3.92 4.49 2.91
C LEU A 8 -3.59 5.45 1.78
N THR A 9 -4.51 6.37 1.50
CA THR A 9 -4.24 7.52 0.63
C THR A 9 -3.37 8.52 1.37
N LEU A 10 -2.61 9.30 0.60
CA LEU A 10 -1.80 10.37 1.17
C LEU A 10 -2.63 11.66 1.27
N PRO A 11 -2.50 12.42 2.37
CA PRO A 11 -2.93 13.80 2.41
C PRO A 11 -2.31 14.61 1.25
N PRO A 12 -3.04 15.56 0.63
CA PRO A 12 -2.56 16.30 -0.53
C PRO A 12 -1.20 17.00 -0.34
N ASP A 13 -0.98 17.59 0.84
CA ASP A 13 0.25 18.29 1.23
C ASP A 13 1.47 17.36 1.30
N VAL A 14 1.28 16.13 1.80
CA VAL A 14 2.30 15.07 1.79
C VAL A 14 2.59 14.64 0.35
N GLY A 15 1.55 14.41 -0.45
CA GLY A 15 1.66 14.05 -1.86
C GLY A 15 2.44 15.08 -2.69
N ASP A 16 2.16 16.37 -2.50
CA ASP A 16 2.85 17.46 -3.18
C ASP A 16 4.34 17.53 -2.79
N THR A 17 4.63 17.25 -1.52
CA THR A 17 6.00 17.22 -1.00
C THR A 17 6.81 16.08 -1.62
N LEU A 18 6.20 14.91 -1.84
CA LEU A 18 6.81 13.80 -2.56
C LEU A 18 6.96 14.10 -4.05
N LYS A 19 5.94 14.69 -4.68
CA LYS A 19 5.98 15.08 -6.11
C LYS A 19 7.15 16.01 -6.42
N ARG A 20 7.46 16.98 -5.55
CA ARG A 20 8.64 17.85 -5.72
C ARG A 20 9.99 17.10 -5.66
N ARG A 21 10.02 15.89 -5.08
CA ARG A 21 11.22 15.03 -4.98
C ARG A 21 11.33 14.02 -6.12
N GLN A 22 10.30 13.87 -6.95
CA GLN A 22 10.28 12.99 -8.11
C GLN A 22 11.10 13.59 -9.27
N SER A 23 12.42 13.60 -9.13
CA SER A 23 13.34 14.19 -10.12
C SER A 23 14.73 13.53 -10.06
N GLY A 24 15.59 13.84 -11.03
CA GLY A 24 17.03 13.53 -10.94
C GLY A 24 17.44 12.09 -11.26
N LEU A 25 16.50 11.24 -11.71
CA LEU A 25 16.78 9.85 -12.11
C LEU A 25 16.47 9.62 -13.59
N PRO A 26 17.50 9.48 -14.44
CA PRO A 26 17.33 9.16 -15.85
C PRO A 26 16.52 7.87 -16.06
N GLY A 27 15.55 7.90 -16.98
CA GLY A 27 14.69 6.75 -17.27
C GLY A 27 13.59 6.49 -16.24
N ALA A 28 13.51 7.26 -15.15
CA ALA A 28 12.42 7.11 -14.18
C ALA A 28 11.08 7.57 -14.75
N ARG A 29 10.06 6.71 -14.62
CA ARG A 29 8.67 7.06 -14.91
C ARG A 29 7.93 7.37 -13.61
N TRP A 30 7.86 8.65 -13.26
CA TRP A 30 7.24 9.12 -12.03
C TRP A 30 5.72 8.89 -12.02
N ARG A 31 5.20 8.50 -10.84
CA ARG A 31 3.77 8.22 -10.64
C ARG A 31 3.03 9.52 -10.28
N PRO A 32 1.81 9.72 -10.81
CA PRO A 32 0.98 10.86 -10.42
C PRO A 32 0.58 10.75 -8.93
N LEU A 33 0.18 11.88 -8.35
CA LEU A 33 -0.09 12.03 -6.92
C LEU A 33 -1.23 11.12 -6.44
N ASP A 34 -2.28 10.98 -7.25
CA ASP A 34 -3.44 10.10 -7.01
C ASP A 34 -3.06 8.61 -7.00
N ALA A 35 -1.93 8.24 -7.59
CA ALA A 35 -1.40 6.89 -7.56
C ALA A 35 -0.47 6.62 -6.37
N LEU A 36 -0.10 7.62 -5.57
CA LEU A 36 0.73 7.44 -4.38
C LEU A 36 -0.12 6.98 -3.19
N HIS A 37 0.33 5.94 -2.52
CA HIS A 37 -0.38 5.33 -1.40
C HIS A 37 0.56 4.48 -0.55
N VAL A 38 0.16 4.19 0.70
CA VAL A 38 0.81 3.19 1.55
C VAL A 38 -0.02 1.92 1.48
N THR A 39 0.49 0.88 0.83
CA THR A 39 -0.24 -0.39 0.72
C THR A 39 -0.31 -1.11 2.07
N LEU A 40 -1.49 -1.61 2.43
CA LEU A 40 -1.74 -2.36 3.66
C LEU A 40 -1.83 -3.87 3.39
N SER A 41 -2.51 -4.26 2.31
CA SER A 41 -2.66 -5.68 1.95
C SER A 41 -2.95 -5.86 0.46
N PHE A 42 -2.33 -6.86 -0.17
CA PHE A 42 -2.61 -7.25 -1.56
C PHE A 42 -3.43 -8.53 -1.60
N TYR A 43 -4.54 -8.49 -2.34
CA TYR A 43 -5.48 -9.60 -2.47
C TYR A 43 -5.30 -10.39 -3.77
N GLY A 44 -4.51 -9.86 -4.71
CA GLY A 44 -4.26 -10.52 -6.00
C GLY A 44 -5.47 -10.44 -6.94
N ASP A 45 -5.55 -11.40 -7.85
CA ASP A 45 -6.65 -11.51 -8.80
C ASP A 45 -7.85 -12.20 -8.17
N THR A 46 -9.02 -11.56 -8.25
CA THR A 46 -10.28 -12.02 -7.66
C THR A 46 -11.46 -11.84 -8.60
N ASP A 47 -12.54 -12.58 -8.35
CA ASP A 47 -13.84 -12.38 -8.99
C ASP A 47 -14.67 -11.30 -8.27
N GLU A 48 -15.71 -10.81 -8.94
CA GLU A 48 -16.56 -9.73 -8.43
C GLU A 48 -17.29 -10.12 -7.14
N ARG A 49 -17.74 -11.36 -7.01
CA ARG A 49 -18.43 -11.85 -5.82
C ARG A 49 -17.52 -11.78 -4.59
N ARG A 50 -16.27 -12.24 -4.72
CA ARG A 50 -15.26 -12.12 -3.67
C ARG A 50 -14.84 -10.68 -3.41
N ALA A 51 -14.91 -9.81 -4.41
CA ALA A 51 -14.64 -8.38 -4.22
C ALA A 51 -15.72 -7.72 -3.35
N ASP A 52 -17.00 -8.07 -3.54
CA ASP A 52 -18.11 -7.60 -2.71
C ASP A 52 -18.02 -8.14 -1.27
N ASP A 53 -17.67 -9.42 -1.13
CA ASP A 53 -17.40 -10.05 0.18
C ASP A 53 -16.25 -9.30 0.90
N LEU A 54 -15.16 -9.00 0.17
CA LEU A 54 -14.02 -8.24 0.69
C LEU A 54 -14.42 -6.81 1.11
N ALA A 55 -15.20 -6.10 0.30
CA ALA A 55 -15.68 -4.77 0.64
C ALA A 55 -16.50 -4.78 1.94
N SER A 56 -17.36 -5.79 2.10
CA SER A 56 -18.17 -5.99 3.30
C SER A 56 -17.33 -6.27 4.54
N GLU A 57 -16.26 -7.06 4.42
CA GLU A 57 -15.33 -7.35 5.51
C GLU A 57 -14.44 -6.14 5.86
N LEU A 58 -14.03 -5.35 4.87
CA LEU A 58 -13.24 -4.15 5.07
C LEU A 58 -14.04 -3.02 5.73
N ALA A 59 -15.34 -2.91 5.47
CA ALA A 59 -16.21 -1.94 6.13
C ALA A 59 -16.27 -2.12 7.66
N ARG A 60 -15.92 -3.32 8.16
CA ARG A 60 -15.85 -3.63 9.59
C ARG A 60 -14.47 -3.34 10.20
N VAL A 61 -13.47 -3.01 9.39
CA VAL A 61 -12.14 -2.65 9.88
C VAL A 61 -12.20 -1.24 10.48
N ALA A 62 -12.14 -1.18 11.80
CA ALA A 62 -12.09 0.08 12.55
C ALA A 62 -10.68 0.38 13.06
N GLY A 63 -10.40 1.64 13.36
CA GLY A 63 -9.15 2.10 13.97
C GLY A 63 -9.23 3.59 14.35
N ALA A 64 -8.49 3.99 15.37
CA ALA A 64 -8.33 5.40 15.69
C ALA A 64 -7.27 6.02 14.74
N PRO A 65 -7.38 7.33 14.42
CA PRO A 65 -6.33 8.04 13.69
C PRO A 65 -4.96 7.89 14.36
N PHE A 66 -3.90 7.85 13.56
CA PHE A 66 -2.52 7.76 14.03
C PHE A 66 -1.57 8.43 13.04
N GLU A 67 -0.37 8.75 13.52
CA GLU A 67 0.65 9.41 12.73
C GLU A 67 1.56 8.40 12.02
N ILE A 68 1.97 8.77 10.81
CA ILE A 68 2.94 8.04 9.99
C ILE A 68 3.99 9.05 9.55
N ALA A 69 5.26 8.75 9.83
CA ALA A 69 6.37 9.52 9.29
C ALA A 69 6.95 8.79 8.07
N LEU A 70 7.28 9.55 7.03
CA LEU A 70 8.02 9.03 5.88
C LEU A 70 9.51 9.29 6.06
N LYS A 71 10.35 8.27 5.85
CA LYS A 71 11.80 8.35 6.06
C LYS A 71 12.54 7.47 5.07
N GLY A 72 13.57 8.05 4.46
CA GLY A 72 14.44 7.37 3.50
C GLY A 72 13.77 7.10 2.16
N VAL A 73 14.57 6.57 1.24
CA VAL A 73 14.16 6.12 -0.09
C VAL A 73 14.80 4.76 -0.31
N GLY A 74 14.05 3.85 -0.92
CA GLY A 74 14.55 2.53 -1.32
C GLY A 74 14.09 2.16 -2.72
N CYS A 75 14.46 0.96 -3.14
CA CYS A 75 14.04 0.40 -4.41
C CYS A 75 13.63 -1.08 -4.28
N PHE A 76 12.70 -1.52 -5.13
CA PHE A 76 12.42 -2.93 -5.36
C PHE A 76 13.06 -3.36 -6.69
N GLY A 77 13.73 -4.52 -6.68
CA GLY A 77 14.48 -5.08 -7.80
C GLY A 77 15.66 -5.92 -7.34
N ASP A 78 16.35 -6.54 -8.30
CA ASP A 78 17.68 -7.12 -8.10
C ASP A 78 18.77 -6.11 -8.53
N ASP A 79 20.04 -6.45 -8.31
CA ASP A 79 21.22 -5.61 -8.59
C ASP A 79 21.31 -5.11 -10.04
N HIS A 80 20.54 -5.70 -10.96
CA HIS A 80 20.54 -5.35 -12.37
C HIS A 80 19.24 -4.69 -12.86
N ARG A 81 18.12 -4.75 -12.11
CA ARG A 81 16.82 -4.19 -12.51
C ARG A 81 16.00 -3.69 -11.31
N SER A 82 16.42 -2.55 -10.77
CA SER A 82 15.54 -1.71 -9.94
C SER A 82 14.37 -1.21 -10.79
N HIS A 83 13.15 -1.68 -10.49
CA HIS A 83 11.95 -1.38 -11.28
C HIS A 83 10.95 -0.48 -10.54
N THR A 84 11.14 -0.28 -9.22
CA THR A 84 10.28 0.61 -8.42
C THR A 84 11.10 1.36 -7.39
N LEU A 85 10.94 2.66 -7.30
CA LEU A 85 11.45 3.50 -6.22
C LEU A 85 10.32 3.80 -5.24
N TRP A 86 10.63 3.84 -3.95
CA TRP A 86 9.64 4.10 -2.90
C TRP A 86 10.23 5.00 -1.81
N ALA A 87 9.35 5.80 -1.18
CA ALA A 87 9.65 6.51 0.06
C ALA A 87 9.31 5.59 1.24
N GLY A 88 10.23 5.45 2.18
CA GLY A 88 10.04 4.54 3.31
C GLY A 88 9.06 5.10 4.33
N VAL A 89 8.37 4.21 5.04
CA VAL A 89 7.66 4.55 6.28
C VAL A 89 8.64 4.33 7.44
N GLU A 90 8.70 5.27 8.39
CA GLU A 90 9.52 5.11 9.58
C GLU A 90 8.97 3.96 10.45
N THR A 91 9.88 3.06 10.85
CA THR A 91 9.59 1.88 11.66
C THR A 91 10.28 1.95 13.02
N PRO A 92 9.71 1.37 14.08
CA PRO A 92 8.44 0.63 14.11
C PRO A 92 7.20 1.54 14.12
N ASN A 93 6.09 1.06 13.54
CA ASN A 93 4.78 1.71 13.65
C ASN A 93 3.70 0.64 13.92
N ASP A 94 3.48 0.33 15.19
CA ASP A 94 2.59 -0.77 15.61
C ASP A 94 1.14 -0.56 15.15
N ARG A 95 0.66 0.69 15.12
CA ARG A 95 -0.70 1.00 14.68
C ARG A 95 -0.88 0.72 13.19
N LEU A 96 0.11 1.05 12.37
CA LEU A 96 0.11 0.71 10.95
C LEU A 96 0.15 -0.81 10.74
N SER A 97 1.00 -1.52 11.48
CA SER A 97 1.09 -2.98 11.43
C SER A 97 -0.22 -3.67 11.84
N VAL A 98 -0.88 -3.19 12.89
CA VAL A 98 -2.19 -3.68 13.32
C VAL A 98 -3.25 -3.43 12.25
N LEU A 99 -3.27 -2.24 11.63
CA LEU A 99 -4.21 -1.93 10.55
C LEU A 99 -3.99 -2.85 9.34
N ALA A 100 -2.74 -3.03 8.91
CA ALA A 100 -2.39 -3.95 7.83
C ALA A 100 -2.81 -5.39 8.13
N GLY A 101 -2.60 -5.85 9.37
CA GLY A 101 -3.06 -7.16 9.85
C GLY A 101 -4.59 -7.30 9.77
N ARG A 102 -5.35 -6.29 10.17
CA ARG A 102 -6.82 -6.28 10.05
C ARG A 102 -7.29 -6.36 8.60
N CYS A 103 -6.64 -5.62 7.70
CA CYS A 103 -6.92 -5.68 6.26
C CYS A 103 -6.60 -7.04 5.65
N LYS A 104 -5.52 -7.71 6.11
CA LYS A 104 -5.20 -9.09 5.71
C LYS A 104 -6.28 -10.06 6.18
N SER A 105 -6.65 -10.03 7.45
CA SER A 105 -7.69 -10.93 7.99
C SER A 105 -9.06 -10.71 7.35
N ALA A 106 -9.38 -9.49 6.90
CA ALA A 106 -10.59 -9.24 6.11
C ALA A 106 -10.58 -10.00 4.78
N GLY A 107 -9.43 -10.03 4.07
CA GLY A 107 -9.27 -10.83 2.86
C GLY A 107 -9.42 -12.34 3.10
N GLU A 108 -8.84 -12.84 4.20
CA GLU A 108 -8.96 -14.25 4.59
C GLU A 108 -10.43 -14.63 4.86
N ARG A 109 -11.19 -13.78 5.58
CA ARG A 109 -12.63 -14.00 5.84
C ARG A 109 -13.49 -13.92 4.58
N ALA A 110 -13.10 -13.11 3.59
CA ALA A 110 -13.72 -13.07 2.27
C ALA A 110 -13.34 -14.26 1.37
N GLY A 111 -12.54 -15.22 1.87
CA GLY A 111 -12.15 -16.42 1.14
C GLY A 111 -11.10 -16.16 0.04
N ILE A 112 -10.32 -15.09 0.17
CA ILE A 112 -9.24 -14.76 -0.76
C ILE A 112 -7.94 -15.43 -0.31
N GLY A 113 -7.29 -16.15 -1.23
CA GLY A 113 -5.97 -16.76 -1.01
C GLY A 113 -4.89 -15.70 -0.91
N MET A 114 -4.57 -15.27 0.31
CA MET A 114 -3.56 -14.24 0.55
C MET A 114 -2.16 -14.70 0.11
N GLN A 115 -1.49 -13.92 -0.74
CA GLN A 115 -0.07 -14.12 -1.01
C GLN A 115 0.75 -13.59 0.17
N ALA A 116 1.64 -14.43 0.72
CA ALA A 116 2.63 -13.95 1.67
C ALA A 116 3.63 -13.02 0.95
N ARG A 117 3.61 -11.73 1.31
CA ARG A 117 4.61 -10.75 0.90
C ARG A 117 5.16 -10.09 2.15
N THR A 118 6.47 -10.20 2.34
CA THR A 118 7.20 -9.49 3.38
C THR A 118 7.53 -8.10 2.83
N TYR A 119 7.12 -7.04 3.53
CA TYR A 119 7.41 -5.65 3.20
C TYR A 119 8.41 -5.09 4.21
#